data_AF-A0A957ADM1-F1
#
_entry.id   AF-A0A957ADM1-F1
#
_cell.length_a   1.000
_cell.length_b   1.000
_cell.length_c   1.000
_cell.angle_alpha   90.00
_cell.angle_beta   90.00
_cell.angle_gamma   90.00
#
_symmetry.space_group_name_H-M   'P 1'
#
loop_
_entity.id
_entity.type
_entity.pdbx_description
1 polymer ?
#
loop_
_entity_poly.entity_id
_entity_poly.type
_entity_poly.pdbx_seq_one_letter_code
_entity_poly.pdbx_strand_id
1 'polypeptide(L)' 'IPIPVILETGTTTVTATGAAYFCADGEEALCLIQQLEIVVPVEVGPDATGGELVVEYRLEPDA' A
#
# COMPACT_ATOMS: atom_id res chain seq x y z
N ILE A 1 0.87 0.70 7.55
CA ILE A 1 1.80 1.85 7.55
C ILE A 1 0.96 3.07 7.16
N PRO A 2 0.92 4.15 7.97
CA PRO A 2 0.15 5.34 7.63
C PRO A 2 0.86 6.13 6.51
N ILE A 3 0.10 6.52 5.48
CA ILE A 3 0.62 7.28 4.33
C ILE A 3 0.03 8.70 4.41
N PRO A 4 0.86 9.75 4.63
CA PRO A 4 0.37 11.12 4.65
C PRO A 4 0.03 11.56 3.23
N VAL A 5 -1.22 11.98 3.00
CA VAL A 5 -1.70 12.46 1.71
C VAL A 5 -2.46 13.77 1.86
N ILE A 6 -2.25 14.71 0.94
CA ILE A 6 -3.04 15.95 0.83
C ILE A 6 -3.91 15.77 -0.41
N LEU A 7 -5.21 15.65 -0.23
CA LEU A 7 -6.16 15.44 -1.31
C LEU A 7 -7.10 16.65 -1.41
N GLU A 8 -7.34 17.11 -2.63
CA GLU A 8 -8.34 18.14 -2.91
C GLU A 8 -9.71 17.51 -3.16
N THR A 9 -10.79 18.27 -2.93
CA THR A 9 -12.16 17.84 -3.23
C THR A 9 -12.29 17.35 -4.67
N GLY A 10 -12.88 16.16 -4.83
CA GLY A 10 -13.01 15.49 -6.11
C GLY A 10 -12.58 14.04 -6.05
N THR A 11 -12.39 13.43 -7.22
CA THR A 11 -11.93 12.04 -7.33
C THR A 11 -10.45 12.04 -7.68
N THR A 12 -9.67 11.29 -6.93
CA THR A 12 -8.23 11.13 -7.14
C THR A 12 -7.82 9.68 -7.00
N THR A 13 -6.62 9.35 -7.46
CA THR A 13 -6.06 8.01 -7.35
C THR A 13 -4.81 8.06 -6.49
N VAL A 14 -4.79 7.27 -5.43
CA VAL A 14 -3.60 7.09 -4.59
C VAL A 14 -2.89 5.82 -5.04
N THR A 15 -1.67 5.96 -5.53
CA THR A 15 -0.80 4.83 -5.87
C THR A 15 0.25 4.67 -4.78
N ALA A 16 0.32 3.48 -4.19
CA ALA A 16 1.35 3.10 -3.23
C ALA A 16 2.19 1.97 -3.82
N THR A 17 3.51 2.17 -3.85
CA THR A 17 4.47 1.15 -4.30
C THR A 17 5.20 0.61 -3.09
N GLY A 18 5.24 -0.72 -2.96
CA GLY A 18 5.90 -1.43 -1.87
C GLY A 18 6.78 -2.56 -2.38
N ALA A 19 7.70 -3.02 -1.54
CA ALA A 19 8.47 -4.23 -1.78
C ALA A 19 8.25 -5.19 -0.62
N ALA A 20 7.79 -6.40 -0.92
CA ALA A 20 7.73 -7.49 0.04
C ALA A 20 9.01 -8.31 -0.06
N TYR A 21 9.63 -8.56 1.09
CA TYR A 21 10.81 -9.39 1.23
C TYR A 21 10.40 -10.69 1.90
N PHE A 22 10.50 -11.80 1.18
CA PHE A 22 10.24 -13.13 1.71
C PHE A 22 11.54 -13.94 1.72
N CYS A 23 11.96 -14.39 2.90
CA CYS A 23 13.10 -15.29 3.06
C CYS A 23 12.58 -16.58 3.70
N ALA A 24 12.94 -17.73 3.13
CA ALA A 24 12.70 -18.99 3.79
C ALA A 24 13.64 -19.12 5.01
N ASP A 25 13.14 -19.67 6.12
CA ASP A 25 13.93 -19.85 7.34
C ASP A 25 15.19 -20.70 7.06
N GLY A 26 16.36 -20.15 7.36
CA GLY A 26 17.66 -20.78 7.11
C GLY A 26 18.25 -20.56 5.71
N GLU A 27 17.54 -19.89 4.79
CA GLU A 27 18.01 -19.55 3.45
C GLU A 27 17.95 -18.04 3.19
N GLU A 28 18.69 -17.28 4.01
CA GLU A 28 18.84 -15.81 3.90
C GLU A 28 19.42 -15.37 2.53
N ALA A 29 20.09 -16.29 1.81
CA ALA A 29 20.67 -16.03 0.49
C ALA A 29 19.64 -16.10 -0.66
N LEU A 30 18.44 -16.67 -0.44
CA LEU A 30 17.39 -16.86 -1.45
C LEU A 30 16.17 -15.99 -1.20
N CYS A 31 16.35 -14.81 -0.59
CA CYS A 31 15.25 -13.90 -0.36
C CYS A 31 14.64 -13.43 -1.70
N LEU A 32 13.34 -13.68 -1.85
CA LEU A 32 12.54 -13.21 -2.97
C LEU A 32 12.05 -11.78 -2.66
N ILE A 33 12.24 -10.89 -3.63
CA ILE A 33 11.73 -9.52 -3.58
C ILE A 33 10.56 -9.43 -4.54
N GLN A 34 9.35 -9.19 -4.02
CA GLN A 34 8.18 -8.94 -4.83
C GLN A 34 7.83 -7.45 -4.77
N GLN A 35 7.76 -6.80 -5.92
CA GLN A 35 7.27 -5.43 -6.02
C GLN A 35 5.74 -5.45 -6.10
N LEU A 36 5.11 -4.57 -5.32
CA LEU A 36 3.66 -4.44 -5.22
C LEU A 36 3.29 -3.01 -5.60
N GLU A 37 2.32 -2.88 -6.50
CA GLU A 37 1.69 -1.61 -6.81
C GLU A 37 0.23 -1.68 -6.37
N ILE A 38 -0.16 -0.81 -5.45
CA ILE A 38 -1.52 -0.71 -4.92
C ILE A 38 -2.10 0.59 -5.44
N VAL A 39 -3.19 0.48 -6.19
CA VAL A 39 -3.91 1.63 -6.77
C VAL A 39 -5.27 1.73 -6.11
N VAL A 40 -5.49 2.80 -5.33
CA VAL A 40 -6.74 3.04 -4.60
C VAL A 40 -7.43 4.28 -5.16
N PRO A 41 -8.62 4.15 -5.77
CA PRO A 41 -9.45 5.31 -6.08
C PRO A 41 -10.02 5.90 -4.79
N VAL A 42 -9.85 7.21 -4.60
CA VAL A 42 -10.31 7.94 -3.42
C VAL A 42 -11.26 9.04 -3.86
N GLU A 43 -12.44 9.09 -3.26
CA GLU A 43 -13.38 10.19 -3.40
C GLU A 43 -13.30 11.09 -2.17
N VAL A 44 -12.99 12.36 -2.38
CA VAL A 44 -12.86 13.37 -1.33
C VAL A 44 -14.07 14.28 -1.38
N GLY A 45 -14.98 14.07 -0.43
CA GLY A 45 -16.13 14.94 -0.23
C GLY A 45 -15.76 16.31 0.37
N PRO A 46 -16.63 17.32 0.24
CA PRO A 46 -16.39 18.68 0.72
C PRO A 46 -16.21 18.79 2.24
N ASP A 47 -16.69 17.81 3.00
CA ASP A 47 -16.57 17.74 4.46
C ASP A 47 -15.44 16.79 4.93
N ALA A 48 -14.61 16.32 4.00
CA ALA A 48 -13.49 15.45 4.34
C ALA A 48 -12.45 16.23 5.18
N THR A 49 -12.29 15.80 6.43
CA THR A 49 -11.33 16.39 7.39
C THR A 49 -10.15 15.45 7.68
N GLY A 50 -10.18 14.23 7.13
CA GLY A 50 -9.12 13.24 7.28
C GLY A 50 -8.01 13.43 6.24
N GLY A 51 -6.75 13.32 6.68
CA GLY A 51 -5.55 13.37 5.84
C GLY A 51 -4.69 12.09 5.92
N GLU A 52 -5.27 11.00 6.45
CA GLU A 52 -4.58 9.72 6.60
C GLU A 52 -5.36 8.63 5.85
N LEU A 53 -4.62 7.83 5.08
CA LEU A 53 -5.15 6.63 4.43
C LEU A 53 -4.50 5.40 5.07
N VAL A 54 -5.33 4.46 5.54
CA VAL A 54 -4.87 3.17 6.08
C VAL A 54 -5.22 2.08 5.08
N VAL A 55 -4.19 1.45 4.50
CA VAL A 55 -4.34 0.29 3.62
C VAL A 55 -3.88 -0.94 4.38
N GLU A 56 -4.80 -1.89 4.57
CA GLU A 56 -4.50 -3.21 5.11
C GLU A 56 -4.26 -4.18 3.95
N TYR A 57 -3.05 -4.73 3.89
CA TYR A 57 -2.65 -5.69 2.87
C TYR A 57 -2.06 -6.93 3.55
N ARG A 58 -2.46 -8.12 3.09
CA ARG A 58 -1.93 -9.40 3.55
C ARG A 58 -1.24 -10.09 2.38
N LEU A 59 0.03 -10.41 2.57
CA LEU A 59 0.78 -11.29 1.69
C LEU A 59 0.37 -12.72 2.02
N GLU A 60 -0.35 -13.37 1.11
CA GLU A 60 -0.55 -14.81 1.18
C GLU A 60 0.64 -15.49 0.48
N PRO A 61 1.30 -16.48 1.11
CA PRO A 61 2.30 -17.27 0.40
C PRO A 61 1.58 -18.07 -0.70
N ASP A 62 1.97 -17.84 -1.95
CA ASP A 62 1.53 -18.67 -3.07
C ASP A 62 1.98 -20.11 -2.79
N ALA A 63 1.02 -21.04 -2.69
CA ALA A 63 1.24 -22.42 -2.29
C ALA A 63 1.86 -23.29 -3.40
#